data_AF-A0A8J7J705-F1
#
_entry.id   AF-A0A8J7J705-F1
#
_cell.length_a   1.000
_cell.length_b   1.000
_cell.length_c   1.000
_cell.angle_alpha   90.00
_cell.angle_beta   90.00
_cell.angle_gamma   90.00
#
_symmetry.space_group_name_H-M   'P 1'
#
loop_
_entity.id
_entity.type
_entity.pdbx_description
1 polymer ?
#
loop_
_entity_poly.entity_id
_entity_poly.type
_entity_poly.pdbx_seq_one_letter_code
_entity_poly.pdbx_strand_id
1 'polypeptide(L)'
;MVPIHVINLDRVPRRWTFVHDQFVAAGLGQAVHRFSAVDARAPDFVAPGYAPHSWGDRWELELGEQAIFESHRAAWHLVRDQAPHGAVICEDDILVSGEFAKVLEALPDADLGLVKLDGFNSVRRYGPLEKIGSLCVRQILEPVPSAACYFVNRSSADRLIEESRAYCATLDDYLFAPRAGLPPVQLFPAVAVQGMCCASLEGAGLPDWIGQSERADAHSARRAGKGPTAYRAGKELSRLARRMGRAAGADRRLLDRGGLIDCPHLAPDLPPYRVGEGAPE
;
A
#
# COMPACT_ATOMS: atom_id res chain seq x y z
N MET A 1 2.80 13.06 -18.62
CA MET A 1 2.53 11.67 -18.23
C MET A 1 2.92 11.51 -16.77
N VAL A 2 2.12 10.83 -15.96
CA VAL A 2 2.44 10.57 -14.55
C VAL A 2 3.60 9.58 -14.47
N PRO A 3 4.73 9.90 -13.80
CA PRO A 3 5.84 8.96 -13.65
C PRO A 3 5.47 7.83 -12.68
N ILE A 4 6.08 6.66 -12.89
CA ILE A 4 5.99 5.49 -12.03
C ILE A 4 7.37 5.27 -11.41
N HIS A 5 7.46 5.33 -10.09
CA HIS A 5 8.69 5.06 -9.34
C HIS A 5 8.61 3.69 -8.67
N VAL A 6 9.48 2.77 -9.07
CA VAL A 6 9.56 1.44 -8.47
C VAL A 6 10.70 1.40 -7.47
N ILE A 7 10.34 1.23 -6.21
CA ILE A 7 11.26 1.10 -5.07
C ILE A 7 11.85 -0.31 -5.12
N ASN A 8 13.17 -0.37 -5.33
CA ASN A 8 13.91 -1.62 -5.45
C ASN A 8 15.25 -1.51 -4.71
N LEU A 9 15.62 -2.57 -3.99
CA LEU A 9 16.92 -2.67 -3.33
C LEU A 9 18.04 -2.85 -4.37
N ASP A 10 19.13 -2.09 -4.24
CA ASP A 10 20.30 -2.17 -5.14
C ASP A 10 20.90 -3.58 -5.21
N ARG A 11 20.84 -4.35 -4.12
CA ARG A 11 21.32 -5.73 -4.08
C ARG A 11 20.42 -6.76 -4.79
N VAL A 12 19.22 -6.39 -5.23
CA VAL A 12 18.25 -7.29 -5.89
C VAL A 12 17.83 -6.77 -7.28
N PRO A 13 18.77 -6.63 -8.23
CA PRO A 13 18.49 -6.06 -9.54
C PRO A 13 17.51 -6.90 -10.37
N ARG A 14 17.43 -8.22 -10.12
CA ARG A 14 16.49 -9.12 -10.81
C ARG A 14 15.02 -8.72 -10.66
N ARG A 15 14.63 -8.20 -9.49
CA ARG A 15 13.25 -7.78 -9.21
C ARG A 15 12.90 -6.54 -10.02
N TRP A 16 13.83 -5.59 -10.11
CA TRP A 16 13.70 -4.44 -11.01
C TRP A 16 13.53 -4.85 -12.48
N THR A 17 14.38 -5.74 -13.01
CA THR A 17 14.24 -6.21 -14.41
C THR A 17 12.85 -6.79 -14.66
N PHE A 18 12.38 -7.66 -13.76
CA PHE A 18 11.09 -8.31 -13.89
C PHE A 18 9.91 -7.33 -13.88
N VAL A 19 9.84 -6.43 -12.89
CA VAL A 19 8.73 -5.46 -12.80
C VAL A 19 8.80 -4.42 -13.93
N HIS A 20 10.00 -4.03 -14.37
CA HIS A 20 10.18 -3.16 -15.53
C HIS A 20 9.65 -3.83 -16.81
N ASP A 21 9.97 -5.10 -17.05
CA ASP A 21 9.51 -5.84 -18.22
C ASP A 21 7.98 -5.98 -18.24
N GLN A 22 7.33 -6.13 -17.08
CA GLN A 22 5.86 -6.10 -16.97
C GLN A 22 5.30 -4.74 -17.40
N PHE A 23 5.88 -3.63 -16.94
CA PHE A 23 5.44 -2.30 -17.37
C PHE A 23 5.73 -2.02 -18.84
N VAL A 24 6.83 -2.52 -19.40
CA VAL A 24 7.10 -2.46 -20.86
C VAL A 24 6.01 -3.21 -21.62
N ALA A 25 5.64 -4.41 -21.19
CA ALA A 25 4.56 -5.19 -21.80
C ALA A 25 3.20 -4.48 -21.71
N ALA A 26 2.96 -3.70 -20.65
CA ALA A 26 1.79 -2.84 -20.50
C ALA A 26 1.89 -1.50 -21.28
N GLY A 27 2.94 -1.29 -22.08
CA GLY A 27 3.13 -0.05 -22.87
C GLY A 27 3.62 1.16 -22.06
N LEU A 28 4.09 0.94 -20.83
CA LEU A 28 4.44 1.99 -19.87
C LEU A 28 5.95 2.17 -19.65
N GLY A 29 6.81 1.45 -20.37
CA GLY A 29 8.26 1.42 -20.13
C GLY A 29 8.94 2.80 -20.04
N GLN A 30 8.47 3.81 -20.80
CA GLN A 30 9.03 5.17 -20.76
C GLN A 30 8.63 5.98 -19.51
N ALA A 31 7.56 5.57 -18.82
CA ALA A 31 7.09 6.22 -17.60
C ALA A 31 7.72 5.64 -16.33
N VAL A 32 8.41 4.50 -16.44
CA VAL A 32 8.88 3.73 -15.29
C VAL A 32 10.33 4.04 -14.97
N HIS A 33 10.56 4.40 -13.72
CA HIS A 33 11.87 4.75 -13.21
C HIS A 33 12.17 3.92 -11.97
N ARG A 34 13.38 3.35 -11.92
CA ARG A 34 13.88 2.70 -10.73
C ARG A 34 14.19 3.75 -9.66
N PHE A 35 13.76 3.47 -8.43
CA PHE A 35 14.08 4.25 -7.24
C PHE A 35 14.83 3.35 -6.26
N SER A 36 16.03 3.76 -5.84
CA SER A 36 16.82 2.95 -4.89
C SER A 36 16.14 2.96 -3.52
N ALA A 37 15.83 1.77 -3.02
CA ALA A 37 15.23 1.59 -1.70
C ALA A 37 16.25 1.82 -0.60
N VAL A 38 15.79 2.36 0.54
CA VAL A 38 16.57 2.40 1.77
C VAL A 38 16.75 0.97 2.26
N ASP A 39 18.00 0.59 2.53
CA ASP A 39 18.36 -0.76 2.94
C ASP A 39 18.55 -0.84 4.46
N ALA A 40 17.67 -1.59 5.15
CA ALA A 40 17.81 -1.89 6.58
C ALA A 40 19.11 -2.62 6.95
N ARG A 41 19.82 -3.21 5.98
CA ARG A 41 21.11 -3.90 6.17
C ARG A 41 22.31 -2.97 6.02
N ALA A 42 22.10 -1.73 5.56
CA ALA A 42 23.19 -0.78 5.45
C ALA A 42 23.76 -0.49 6.85
N PRO A 43 25.10 -0.46 7.01
CA PRO A 43 25.73 -0.28 8.32
C PRO A 43 25.42 1.09 8.95
N ASP A 44 25.09 2.07 8.12
CA ASP A 44 24.70 3.43 8.46
C ASP A 44 23.17 3.66 8.39
N PHE A 45 22.37 2.59 8.31
CA PHE A 45 20.92 2.70 8.29
C PHE A 45 20.40 3.47 9.51
N VAL A 46 19.63 4.52 9.23
CA VAL A 46 18.91 5.31 10.21
C VAL A 46 17.49 5.58 9.69
N ALA A 47 16.54 5.66 10.61
CA ALA A 47 15.16 6.02 10.33
C ALA A 47 14.80 7.32 11.08
N PRO A 48 15.14 8.49 10.52
CA PRO A 48 15.04 9.77 11.23
C PRO A 48 13.61 10.15 11.63
N GLY A 49 12.58 9.68 10.91
CA GLY A 49 11.19 9.92 11.30
C GLY A 49 10.65 8.92 12.32
N TYR A 50 11.37 7.83 12.61
CA TYR A 50 10.86 6.78 13.48
C TYR A 50 10.82 7.22 14.95
N ALA A 51 9.62 7.26 15.51
CA ALA A 51 9.34 7.68 16.87
C ALA A 51 8.54 6.59 17.61
N PRO A 52 9.21 5.56 18.16
CA PRO A 52 8.54 4.46 18.86
C PRO A 52 7.84 4.91 20.15
N HIS A 53 7.07 4.00 20.72
CA HIS A 53 6.42 4.15 22.03
C HIS A 53 5.33 5.22 22.05
N SER A 54 4.79 5.54 20.88
CA SER A 54 3.58 6.35 20.73
C SER A 54 2.33 5.49 21.01
N TRP A 55 1.25 6.12 21.46
CA TRP A 55 -0.07 5.48 21.60
C TRP A 55 -0.80 5.40 20.25
N GLY A 56 -0.08 4.96 19.22
CA GLY A 56 -0.53 4.86 17.83
C GLY A 56 -1.00 3.45 17.44
N ASP A 57 -0.79 3.09 16.17
CA ASP A 57 -1.16 1.75 15.71
C ASP A 57 -0.22 0.66 16.27
N ARG A 58 1.08 0.91 16.24
CA ARG A 58 2.15 0.04 16.73
C ARG A 58 2.92 0.69 17.86
N TRP A 59 3.50 -0.15 18.71
CA TRP A 59 4.39 0.31 19.78
C TRP A 59 5.83 0.47 19.28
N GLU A 60 6.29 -0.45 18.44
CA GLU A 60 7.59 -0.42 17.76
C GLU A 60 7.40 -1.01 16.34
N LEU A 61 8.32 -0.65 15.44
CA LEU A 61 8.45 -1.21 14.10
C LEU A 61 9.78 -1.97 13.98
N GLU A 62 9.80 -3.04 13.19
CA GLU A 62 11.02 -3.74 12.82
C GLU A 62 11.88 -2.90 11.87
N LEU A 63 13.19 -3.16 11.78
CA LEU A 63 14.10 -2.39 10.90
C LEU A 63 13.65 -2.43 9.44
N GLY A 64 13.14 -3.58 8.97
CA GLY A 64 12.59 -3.71 7.62
C GLY A 64 11.37 -2.81 7.39
N GLU A 65 10.48 -2.71 8.37
CA GLU A 65 9.30 -1.82 8.31
C GLU A 65 9.71 -0.34 8.33
N GLN A 66 10.73 0.01 9.11
CA GLN A 66 11.31 1.36 9.12
C GLN A 66 11.92 1.71 7.76
N ALA A 67 12.69 0.80 7.15
CA ALA A 67 13.31 1.01 5.84
C ALA A 67 12.30 1.10 4.69
N ILE A 68 11.21 0.32 4.73
CA ILE A 68 10.09 0.49 3.81
C ILE A 68 9.52 1.90 3.93
N PHE A 69 9.24 2.35 5.15
CA PHE A 69 8.67 3.67 5.37
C PHE A 69 9.59 4.77 4.84
N GLU A 70 10.87 4.75 5.18
CA GLU A 70 11.83 5.77 4.74
C GLU A 70 12.06 5.72 3.21
N SER A 71 11.97 4.54 2.58
CA SER A 71 12.01 4.43 1.11
C SER A 71 10.85 5.18 0.45
N HIS A 72 9.63 5.00 0.96
CA HIS A 72 8.46 5.69 0.45
C HIS A 72 8.49 7.18 0.77
N ARG A 73 8.98 7.56 1.96
CA ARG A 73 9.17 8.96 2.33
C ARG A 73 10.17 9.67 1.42
N ALA A 74 11.28 9.01 1.07
CA ALA A 74 12.23 9.51 0.08
C ALA A 74 11.58 9.64 -1.32
N ALA A 75 10.74 8.69 -1.72
CA ALA A 75 9.97 8.79 -2.96
C ALA A 75 8.97 9.97 -2.91
N TRP A 76 8.31 10.25 -1.78
CA TRP A 76 7.44 11.43 -1.65
C TRP A 76 8.20 12.74 -1.86
N HIS A 77 9.44 12.84 -1.36
CA HIS A 77 10.29 14.00 -1.62
C HIS A 77 10.53 14.19 -3.12
N LEU A 78 10.81 13.10 -3.84
CA LEU A 78 10.94 13.12 -5.30
C LEU A 78 9.65 13.62 -5.97
N VAL A 79 8.49 13.12 -5.55
CA VAL A 79 7.18 13.56 -6.09
C VAL A 79 6.96 15.05 -5.84
N ARG A 80 7.18 15.52 -4.62
CA ARG A 80 7.04 16.93 -4.24
C ARG A 80 7.89 17.85 -5.13
N ASP A 81 9.12 17.42 -5.43
CA ASP A 81 10.13 18.25 -6.08
C ASP A 81 10.07 18.16 -7.61
N GLN A 82 9.67 17.02 -8.18
CA GLN A 82 9.85 16.73 -9.61
C GLN A 82 8.56 16.34 -10.35
N ALA A 83 7.45 16.05 -9.65
CA ALA A 83 6.23 15.54 -10.25
C ALA A 83 5.02 16.46 -9.96
N PRO A 84 4.77 17.51 -10.77
CA PRO A 84 3.76 18.54 -10.48
C PRO A 84 2.34 17.98 -10.35
N HIS A 85 2.02 16.90 -11.09
CA HIS A 85 0.71 16.23 -11.05
C HIS A 85 0.67 15.02 -10.11
N GLY A 86 1.78 14.68 -9.44
CA GLY A 86 1.91 13.43 -8.69
C GLY A 86 2.65 12.33 -9.45
N ALA A 87 2.81 11.20 -8.76
CA ALA A 87 3.44 9.99 -9.29
C ALA A 87 2.75 8.75 -8.75
N VAL A 88 2.95 7.64 -9.45
CA VAL A 88 2.70 6.30 -8.92
C VAL A 88 3.97 5.82 -8.21
N ILE A 89 3.82 5.25 -7.02
CA ILE A 89 4.89 4.62 -6.26
C ILE A 89 4.56 3.14 -6.14
N CYS A 90 5.51 2.28 -6.51
CA CYS A 90 5.39 0.84 -6.51
C CYS A 90 6.53 0.19 -5.71
N GLU A 91 6.26 -0.96 -5.10
CA GLU A 91 7.30 -1.92 -4.71
C GLU A 91 7.66 -2.82 -5.92
N ASP A 92 8.76 -3.57 -5.80
CA ASP A 92 9.32 -4.40 -6.87
C ASP A 92 8.83 -5.86 -6.90
N ASP A 93 7.91 -6.24 -6.00
CA ASP A 93 7.17 -7.53 -5.99
C ASP A 93 5.74 -7.44 -6.52
N ILE A 94 5.40 -6.40 -7.27
CA ILE A 94 4.07 -6.31 -7.84
C ILE A 94 3.95 -7.06 -9.18
N LEU A 95 2.74 -7.55 -9.41
CA LEU A 95 2.24 -7.90 -10.72
C LEU A 95 1.38 -6.76 -11.25
N VAL A 96 1.47 -6.50 -12.56
CA VAL A 96 0.85 -5.33 -13.21
C VAL A 96 -0.15 -5.79 -14.27
N SER A 97 -1.34 -5.22 -14.25
CA SER A 97 -2.38 -5.46 -15.27
C SER A 97 -2.09 -4.68 -16.56
N GLY A 98 -2.49 -5.22 -17.71
CA GLY A 98 -2.52 -4.49 -18.98
C GLY A 98 -3.45 -3.27 -18.97
N GLU A 99 -4.39 -3.19 -18.01
CA GLU A 99 -5.29 -2.04 -17.84
C GLU A 99 -4.62 -0.86 -17.13
N PHE A 100 -3.39 -1.00 -16.62
CA PHE A 100 -2.68 0.03 -15.86
C PHE A 100 -2.50 1.33 -16.65
N ALA A 101 -2.24 1.25 -17.96
CA ALA A 101 -2.03 2.42 -18.79
C ALA A 101 -3.26 3.35 -18.82
N LYS A 102 -4.46 2.78 -18.93
CA LYS A 102 -5.72 3.54 -18.92
C LYS A 102 -5.94 4.25 -17.57
N VAL A 103 -5.54 3.61 -16.47
CA VAL A 103 -5.59 4.21 -15.13
C VAL A 103 -4.61 5.37 -15.04
N LEU A 104 -3.37 5.17 -15.50
CA LEU A 104 -2.31 6.18 -15.45
C LEU A 104 -2.69 7.46 -16.22
N GLU A 105 -3.34 7.31 -17.38
CA GLU A 105 -3.84 8.42 -18.18
C GLU A 105 -4.93 9.23 -17.48
N ALA A 106 -5.75 8.59 -16.63
CA ALA A 106 -6.89 9.21 -15.98
C ALA A 106 -6.57 9.89 -14.64
N LEU A 107 -5.47 9.51 -13.98
CA LEU A 107 -5.10 10.04 -12.65
C LEU A 107 -4.96 11.57 -12.57
N PRO A 108 -4.33 12.28 -13.55
CA PRO A 108 -4.20 13.74 -13.49
C PRO A 108 -5.52 14.49 -13.40
N ASP A 109 -6.58 13.97 -14.03
CA ASP A 109 -7.88 14.65 -14.14
C ASP A 109 -8.81 14.33 -12.97
N ALA A 110 -8.43 13.40 -12.09
CA ALA A 110 -9.31 12.90 -11.04
C ALA A 110 -9.34 13.75 -9.77
N ASP A 111 -8.44 14.73 -9.63
CA ASP A 111 -8.26 15.52 -8.39
C ASP A 111 -8.21 14.66 -7.11
N LEU A 112 -7.61 13.47 -7.23
CA LEU A 112 -7.47 12.53 -6.13
C LEU A 112 -6.12 12.73 -5.44
N GLY A 113 -6.13 12.78 -4.11
CA GLY A 113 -4.91 12.94 -3.32
C GLY A 113 -4.07 11.66 -3.25
N LEU A 114 -4.71 10.57 -2.86
CA LEU A 114 -4.08 9.27 -2.60
C LEU A 114 -5.00 8.14 -3.09
N VAL A 115 -4.53 7.39 -4.09
CA VAL A 115 -5.29 6.31 -4.72
C VAL A 115 -4.52 5.00 -4.58
N LYS A 116 -5.07 4.04 -3.85
CA LYS A 116 -4.53 2.69 -3.77
C LYS A 116 -4.85 1.94 -5.07
N LEU A 117 -3.81 1.46 -5.75
CA LEU A 117 -3.90 0.81 -7.06
C LEU A 117 -3.72 -0.71 -6.96
N ASP A 118 -3.03 -1.18 -5.91
CA ASP A 118 -2.94 -2.61 -5.63
C ASP A 118 -4.14 -3.15 -4.84
N GLY A 119 -4.40 -4.44 -4.99
CA GLY A 119 -5.38 -5.19 -4.22
C GLY A 119 -4.73 -6.05 -3.13
N PHE A 120 -5.49 -6.33 -2.06
CA PHE A 120 -5.07 -7.23 -0.99
C PHE A 120 -6.24 -8.12 -0.54
N ASN A 121 -5.97 -9.40 -0.28
CA ASN A 121 -6.99 -10.37 0.12
C ASN A 121 -7.42 -10.19 1.58
N SER A 122 -8.19 -9.14 1.85
CA SER A 122 -8.79 -8.95 3.16
C SER A 122 -10.10 -8.19 3.05
N VAL A 123 -11.15 -8.74 3.66
CA VAL A 123 -12.47 -8.11 3.72
C VAL A 123 -12.37 -6.80 4.50
N ARG A 124 -12.73 -5.70 3.84
CA ARG A 124 -12.63 -4.34 4.37
C ARG A 124 -13.87 -3.53 4.00
N ARG A 125 -14.07 -2.43 4.71
CA ARG A 125 -15.17 -1.48 4.49
C ARG A 125 -14.76 -0.37 3.55
N TYR A 126 -15.53 -0.22 2.48
CA TYR A 126 -15.38 0.86 1.52
C TYR A 126 -16.69 1.62 1.36
N GLY A 127 -16.58 2.90 1.03
CA GLY A 127 -17.72 3.75 0.70
C GLY A 127 -18.44 3.33 -0.58
N PRO A 128 -19.47 4.09 -0.99
CA PRO A 128 -20.16 3.90 -2.24
C PRO A 128 -19.21 3.94 -3.45
N LEU A 129 -19.63 3.34 -4.57
CA LEU A 129 -18.86 3.42 -5.81
C LEU A 129 -18.99 4.82 -6.37
N GLU A 130 -17.85 5.47 -6.58
CA GLU A 130 -17.76 6.79 -7.15
C GLU A 130 -17.03 6.71 -8.49
N LYS A 131 -17.57 7.40 -9.50
CA LYS A 131 -16.94 7.51 -10.81
C LYS A 131 -16.34 8.90 -10.95
N ILE A 132 -15.02 8.95 -11.08
CA ILE A 132 -14.25 10.19 -11.22
C ILE A 132 -13.50 10.11 -12.55
N GLY A 133 -13.97 10.86 -13.54
CA GLY A 133 -13.54 10.69 -14.93
C GLY A 133 -13.84 9.26 -15.42
N SER A 134 -12.80 8.55 -15.87
CA SER A 134 -12.88 7.12 -16.24
C SER A 134 -12.58 6.16 -15.08
N LEU A 135 -12.14 6.68 -13.92
CA LEU A 135 -11.82 5.86 -12.75
C LEU A 135 -13.07 5.50 -11.96
N CYS A 136 -13.11 4.26 -11.50
CA CYS A 136 -14.08 3.78 -10.52
C CYS A 136 -13.34 3.57 -9.20
N VAL A 137 -13.74 4.33 -8.17
CA VAL A 137 -13.07 4.30 -6.87
C VAL A 137 -14.08 4.15 -5.75
N ARG A 138 -13.61 3.69 -4.58
CA ARG A 138 -14.38 3.73 -3.34
C ARG A 138 -13.53 4.31 -2.23
N GLN A 139 -14.12 5.18 -1.41
CA GLN A 139 -13.44 5.68 -0.22
C GLN A 139 -13.02 4.53 0.71
N ILE A 140 -11.79 4.55 1.20
CA ILE A 140 -11.33 3.62 2.23
C ILE A 140 -11.83 4.11 3.60
N LEU A 141 -12.58 3.27 4.32
CA LEU A 141 -13.24 3.64 5.59
C LEU A 141 -12.59 3.03 6.83
N GLU A 142 -11.58 2.19 6.65
CA GLU A 142 -10.78 1.61 7.73
C GLU A 142 -9.37 1.26 7.20
N PRO A 143 -8.36 1.04 8.06
CA PRO A 143 -7.03 0.68 7.59
C PRO A 143 -7.04 -0.56 6.71
N VAL A 144 -6.40 -0.45 5.53
CA VAL A 144 -6.28 -1.54 4.55
C VAL A 144 -4.81 -1.92 4.40
N PRO A 145 -4.49 -3.23 4.31
CA PRO A 145 -3.12 -3.66 4.16
C PRO A 145 -2.56 -3.37 2.77
N SER A 146 -1.23 -3.45 2.68
CA SER A 146 -0.43 -3.29 1.47
C SER A 146 -0.39 -1.86 0.93
N ALA A 147 0.83 -1.38 0.70
CA ALA A 147 1.14 -0.14 -0.01
C ALA A 147 2.00 -0.41 -1.25
N ALA A 148 1.85 -1.60 -1.83
CA ALA A 148 2.70 -2.09 -2.90
C ALA A 148 2.53 -1.29 -4.21
N CYS A 149 1.37 -0.65 -4.45
CA CYS A 149 1.20 0.26 -5.58
C CYS A 149 0.12 1.31 -5.29
N TYR A 150 0.48 2.58 -5.33
CA TYR A 150 -0.46 3.69 -5.15
C TYR A 150 -0.03 4.93 -5.92
N PHE A 151 -1.01 5.76 -6.28
CA PHE A 151 -0.77 7.11 -6.75
C PHE A 151 -0.84 8.11 -5.61
N VAL A 152 0.04 9.10 -5.63
CA VAL A 152 0.02 10.24 -4.71
C VAL A 152 0.25 11.53 -5.49
N ASN A 153 -0.64 12.51 -5.31
CA ASN A 153 -0.47 13.83 -5.91
C ASN A 153 0.57 14.67 -5.15
N ARG A 154 1.05 15.75 -5.77
CA ARG A 154 2.11 16.59 -5.19
C ARG A 154 1.77 17.13 -3.80
N SER A 155 0.57 17.67 -3.60
CA SER A 155 0.14 18.24 -2.32
C SER A 155 -0.01 17.18 -1.22
N SER A 156 -0.46 15.98 -1.60
CA SER A 156 -0.58 14.85 -0.68
C SER A 156 0.78 14.32 -0.29
N ALA A 157 1.74 14.26 -1.22
CA ALA A 157 3.12 13.90 -0.92
C ALA A 157 3.76 14.89 0.07
N ASP A 158 3.58 16.20 -0.15
CA ASP A 158 4.06 17.24 0.78
C ASP A 158 3.46 17.08 2.18
N ARG A 159 2.15 16.84 2.25
CA ARG A 159 1.47 16.58 3.52
C ARG A 159 1.96 15.30 4.20
N LEU A 160 2.17 14.21 3.47
CA LEU A 160 2.68 12.96 4.02
C LEU A 160 4.10 13.13 4.57
N ILE A 161 4.95 13.92 3.91
CA ILE A 161 6.30 14.28 4.40
C ILE A 161 6.20 15.05 5.73
N GLU A 162 5.32 16.05 5.80
CA GLU A 162 5.14 16.89 6.98
C GLU A 162 4.59 16.08 8.17
N GLU A 163 3.55 15.30 7.95
CA GLU A 163 2.93 14.46 8.97
C GLU A 163 3.85 13.31 9.43
N SER A 164 4.81 12.88 8.58
CA SER A 164 5.73 11.78 8.88
C SER A 164 7.05 12.22 9.51
N ARG A 165 7.15 13.48 9.99
CA ARG A 165 8.27 13.92 10.83
C ARG A 165 8.44 13.06 12.09
N ALA A 166 7.35 12.44 12.56
CA ALA A 166 7.36 11.42 13.60
C ALA A 166 6.33 10.33 13.25
N TYR A 167 6.75 9.08 13.15
CA TYR A 167 5.86 7.95 12.82
C TYR A 167 6.19 6.69 13.63
N CYS A 168 5.14 5.88 13.86
CA CYS A 168 5.24 4.52 14.41
C CYS A 168 4.02 3.68 13.97
N ALA A 169 3.59 3.86 12.73
CA ALA A 169 2.63 3.00 12.06
C ALA A 169 3.33 2.32 10.89
N THR A 170 2.91 1.12 10.51
CA THR A 170 3.35 0.53 9.24
C THR A 170 2.94 1.44 8.09
N LEU A 171 3.65 1.37 6.98
CA LEU A 171 3.44 2.28 5.86
C LEU A 171 2.00 2.27 5.34
N ASP A 172 1.40 1.08 5.19
CA ASP A 172 0.04 0.89 4.71
C ASP A 172 -1.01 1.46 5.67
N ASP A 173 -0.88 1.20 6.97
CA ASP A 173 -1.72 1.84 8.00
C ASP A 173 -1.53 3.36 7.98
N TYR A 174 -0.29 3.84 7.80
CA TYR A 174 0.01 5.27 7.71
C TYR A 174 -0.49 5.92 6.41
N LEU A 175 -0.65 5.21 5.30
CA LEU A 175 -1.19 5.78 4.06
C LEU A 175 -2.71 5.73 4.06
N PHE A 176 -3.29 4.59 4.45
CA PHE A 176 -4.67 4.29 4.14
C PHE A 176 -5.62 4.34 5.35
N ALA A 177 -5.12 4.62 6.55
CA ALA A 177 -6.00 4.98 7.65
C ALA A 177 -6.79 6.26 7.30
N PRO A 178 -8.14 6.25 7.41
CA PRO A 178 -8.97 7.40 7.12
C PRO A 178 -8.58 8.60 7.99
N ARG A 179 -8.31 9.75 7.34
CA ARG A 179 -7.98 11.00 8.03
C ARG A 179 -8.59 12.21 7.35
N ALA A 180 -8.82 13.26 8.15
CA ALA A 180 -9.38 14.51 7.64
C ALA A 180 -8.44 15.17 6.61
N GLY A 181 -8.99 15.51 5.44
CA GLY A 181 -8.30 16.26 4.38
C GLY A 181 -7.27 15.49 3.54
N LEU A 182 -7.12 14.17 3.76
CA LEU A 182 -6.41 13.28 2.85
C LEU A 182 -7.17 11.94 2.82
N PRO A 183 -8.39 11.90 2.26
CA PRO A 183 -9.19 10.69 2.23
C PRO A 183 -8.61 9.72 1.19
N PRO A 184 -8.04 8.58 1.60
CA PRO A 184 -7.56 7.60 0.65
C PRO A 184 -8.74 6.92 -0.05
N VAL A 185 -8.58 6.61 -1.33
CA VAL A 185 -9.55 5.83 -2.11
C VAL A 185 -8.89 4.59 -2.67
N GLN A 186 -9.67 3.52 -2.82
CA GLN A 186 -9.27 2.28 -3.47
C GLN A 186 -9.80 2.28 -4.91
N LEU A 187 -8.96 1.94 -5.88
CA LEU A 187 -9.38 1.68 -7.26
C LEU A 187 -10.12 0.35 -7.37
N PHE A 188 -11.21 0.33 -8.14
CA PHE A 188 -12.01 -0.86 -8.46
C PHE A 188 -12.21 -1.01 -9.98
N PRO A 189 -11.68 -2.06 -10.63
CA PRO A 189 -10.80 -3.09 -10.07
C PRO A 189 -9.38 -2.55 -9.78
N ALA A 190 -8.67 -3.17 -8.84
CA ALA A 190 -7.26 -2.92 -8.61
C ALA A 190 -6.41 -3.43 -9.80
N VAL A 191 -5.44 -2.63 -10.24
CA VAL A 191 -4.59 -2.92 -11.42
C VAL A 191 -3.20 -3.43 -11.08
N ALA A 192 -2.92 -3.64 -9.79
CA ALA A 192 -1.73 -4.30 -9.31
C ALA A 192 -2.03 -5.26 -8.15
N VAL A 193 -1.13 -6.18 -7.88
CA VAL A 193 -1.18 -7.06 -6.70
C VAL A 193 0.23 -7.48 -6.31
N GLN A 194 0.50 -7.58 -5.02
CA GLN A 194 1.79 -8.07 -4.55
C GLN A 194 1.88 -9.59 -4.77
N GLY A 195 2.99 -10.10 -5.29
CA GLY A 195 3.16 -11.52 -5.64
C GLY A 195 2.85 -12.49 -4.50
N MET A 196 3.13 -12.11 -3.24
CA MET A 196 2.81 -12.92 -2.06
C MET A 196 1.31 -13.13 -1.84
N CYS A 197 0.46 -12.26 -2.42
CA CYS A 197 -0.99 -12.31 -2.31
C CYS A 197 -1.63 -13.23 -3.36
N CYS A 198 -0.87 -13.81 -4.30
CA CYS A 198 -1.41 -14.61 -5.39
C CYS A 198 -1.48 -16.12 -5.06
N ALA A 199 -2.53 -16.79 -5.53
CA ALA A 199 -2.81 -18.20 -5.22
C ALA A 199 -1.80 -19.18 -5.82
N SER A 200 -1.37 -18.94 -7.06
CA SER A 200 -0.38 -19.76 -7.75
C SER A 200 0.43 -18.88 -8.70
N LEU A 201 1.70 -18.65 -8.36
CA LEU A 201 2.64 -17.95 -9.21
C LEU A 201 3.10 -18.88 -10.34
N GLU A 202 3.49 -20.11 -10.00
CA GLU A 202 3.87 -21.15 -10.97
C GLU A 202 2.77 -21.42 -12.01
N GLY A 203 1.51 -21.54 -11.59
CA GLY A 203 0.37 -21.76 -12.49
C GLY A 203 0.08 -20.59 -13.42
N ALA A 204 0.56 -19.39 -13.09
CA ALA A 204 0.53 -18.20 -13.93
C ALA A 204 1.82 -18.02 -14.75
N GLY A 205 2.76 -18.97 -14.69
CA GLY A 205 4.08 -18.86 -15.34
C GLY A 205 4.99 -17.81 -14.71
N LEU A 206 4.73 -17.43 -13.46
CA LEU A 206 5.46 -16.40 -12.73
C LEU A 206 6.50 -17.02 -11.79
N PRO A 207 7.67 -16.39 -11.61
CA PRO A 207 8.70 -16.93 -10.73
C PRO A 207 8.30 -16.88 -9.25
N ASP A 208 8.46 -17.98 -8.51
CA ASP A 208 8.07 -18.06 -7.10
C ASP A 208 8.75 -17.03 -6.19
N TRP A 209 9.97 -16.61 -6.53
CA TRP A 209 10.74 -15.64 -5.74
C TRP A 209 10.07 -14.25 -5.69
N ILE A 210 9.13 -13.93 -6.58
CA ILE A 210 8.36 -12.68 -6.50
C ILE A 210 7.45 -12.65 -5.28
N GLY A 211 7.01 -13.81 -4.79
CA GLY A 211 6.22 -13.93 -3.56
C GLY A 211 7.04 -13.93 -2.28
N GLN A 212 8.37 -13.86 -2.37
CA GLN A 212 9.27 -13.91 -1.23
C GLN A 212 9.76 -12.52 -0.84
N SER A 213 9.96 -12.31 0.45
CA SER A 213 10.46 -11.04 0.97
C SER A 213 11.99 -11.02 0.97
N GLU A 214 12.59 -10.05 0.28
CA GLU A 214 14.06 -9.81 0.27
C GLU A 214 14.52 -8.98 1.50
N ARG A 215 13.59 -8.71 2.42
CA ARG A 215 13.74 -7.75 3.52
C ARG A 215 14.55 -8.31 4.70
N ALA A 216 14.66 -9.64 4.82
CA ALA A 216 15.25 -10.30 5.99
C ALA A 216 16.36 -11.29 5.62
N ASP A 217 17.60 -10.97 6.01
CA ASP A 217 18.62 -11.96 6.34
C ASP A 217 18.82 -11.89 7.85
N ALA A 218 19.16 -13.04 8.45
CA ALA A 218 19.08 -13.41 9.87
C ALA A 218 19.80 -12.53 10.93
N HIS A 219 20.31 -11.35 10.59
CA HIS A 219 21.15 -10.54 11.47
C HIS A 219 20.43 -9.47 12.32
N SER A 220 19.14 -9.19 12.08
CA SER A 220 18.36 -8.21 12.88
C SER A 220 17.33 -8.90 13.78
N ALA A 221 17.80 -9.73 14.71
CA ALA A 221 16.98 -10.54 15.62
C ALA A 221 16.13 -9.77 16.66
N ARG A 222 16.09 -8.43 16.62
CA ARG A 222 15.28 -7.65 17.55
C ARG A 222 13.85 -7.52 17.04
N ARG A 223 13.00 -8.43 17.52
CA ARG A 223 11.55 -8.34 17.33
C ARG A 223 11.01 -7.05 17.95
N ALA A 224 10.10 -6.39 17.25
CA ALA A 224 9.42 -5.21 17.75
C ALA A 224 8.69 -5.50 19.07
N GLY A 225 8.84 -4.61 20.05
CA GLY A 225 8.14 -4.67 21.32
C GLY A 225 6.63 -4.53 21.16
N LYS A 226 5.85 -5.31 21.91
CA LYS A 226 4.36 -5.26 21.88
C LYS A 226 3.76 -4.14 22.74
N GLY A 227 4.60 -3.40 23.46
CA GLY A 227 4.21 -2.34 24.38
C GLY A 227 3.63 -2.79 25.71
N PRO A 228 3.32 -1.81 26.60
CA PRO A 228 2.74 -2.06 27.91
C PRO A 228 1.41 -2.81 27.85
N THR A 229 1.03 -3.46 28.96
CA THR A 229 -0.27 -4.13 29.08
C THR A 229 -1.45 -3.16 28.88
N ALA A 230 -1.37 -1.94 29.42
CA ALA A 230 -2.40 -0.92 29.27
C ALA A 230 -2.63 -0.52 27.80
N TYR A 231 -1.54 -0.37 27.02
CA TYR A 231 -1.59 -0.12 25.59
C TYR A 231 -2.35 -1.24 24.85
N ARG A 232 -1.97 -2.49 25.12
CA ARG A 232 -2.62 -3.67 24.51
C ARG A 232 -4.10 -3.78 24.88
N ALA A 233 -4.44 -3.56 26.15
CA ALA A 233 -5.83 -3.55 26.62
C ALA A 233 -6.66 -2.46 25.93
N GLY A 234 -6.12 -1.25 25.77
CA GLY A 234 -6.78 -0.17 25.05
C GLY A 234 -7.07 -0.51 23.57
N LYS A 235 -6.15 -1.19 22.89
CA LYS A 235 -6.37 -1.67 21.51
C LYS A 235 -7.49 -2.71 21.46
N GLU A 236 -7.55 -3.64 22.41
CA GLU A 236 -8.63 -4.63 22.48
C GLU A 236 -9.99 -3.99 22.75
N LEU A 237 -10.08 -3.02 23.67
CA LEU A 237 -11.30 -2.26 23.90
C LEU A 237 -11.76 -1.52 22.63
N SER A 238 -10.82 -0.92 21.89
CA SER A 238 -11.12 -0.25 20.61
C SER A 238 -11.58 -1.22 19.52
N ARG A 239 -11.05 -2.45 19.50
CA ARG A 239 -11.52 -3.52 18.59
C ARG A 239 -12.93 -3.97 18.96
N LEU A 240 -13.19 -4.17 20.25
CA LEU A 240 -14.51 -4.54 20.76
C LEU A 240 -15.56 -3.48 20.45
N ALA A 241 -15.26 -2.20 20.71
CA ALA A 241 -16.15 -1.08 20.40
C ALA A 241 -16.52 -1.05 18.90
N ARG A 242 -15.54 -1.23 18.00
CA ARG A 242 -15.79 -1.34 16.56
C ARG A 242 -16.68 -2.54 16.22
N ARG A 243 -16.42 -3.71 16.80
CA ARG A 243 -17.24 -4.92 16.59
C ARG A 243 -18.69 -4.70 17.04
N MET A 244 -18.89 -4.09 18.20
CA MET A 244 -20.22 -3.75 18.71
C MET A 244 -20.94 -2.75 17.79
N GLY A 245 -20.25 -1.71 17.31
CA GLY A 245 -20.82 -0.75 16.36
C GLY A 245 -21.29 -1.42 15.05
N ARG A 246 -20.50 -2.38 14.55
CA ARG A 246 -20.86 -3.20 13.38
C ARG A 246 -22.12 -4.04 13.65
N ALA A 247 -22.16 -4.72 14.79
CA ALA A 247 -23.33 -5.50 15.24
C ALA A 247 -24.58 -4.63 15.45
N ALA A 248 -24.42 -3.37 15.88
CA ALA A 248 -25.48 -2.37 16.02
C ALA A 248 -25.90 -1.71 14.69
N GLY A 249 -25.59 -2.35 13.55
CA GLY A 249 -26.07 -1.95 12.24
C GLY A 249 -25.22 -0.93 11.49
N ALA A 250 -23.98 -0.64 11.92
CA ALA A 250 -23.09 0.23 11.13
C ALA A 250 -22.80 -0.37 9.75
N ASP A 251 -22.59 -1.69 9.68
CA ASP A 251 -22.36 -2.40 8.42
C ASP A 251 -23.62 -2.40 7.56
N ARG A 252 -24.80 -2.56 8.18
CA ARG A 252 -26.07 -2.48 7.45
C ARG A 252 -26.28 -1.10 6.84
N ARG A 253 -26.05 -0.04 7.62
CA ARG A 253 -26.12 1.36 7.13
C ARG A 253 -25.11 1.65 6.02
N LEU A 254 -23.93 1.05 6.07
CA LEU A 254 -22.93 1.17 5.00
C LEU A 254 -23.46 0.56 3.70
N LEU A 255 -23.96 -0.67 3.76
CA LEU A 255 -24.51 -1.38 2.60
C LEU A 255 -25.75 -0.69 2.04
N ASP A 256 -26.66 -0.20 2.90
CA ASP A 256 -27.87 0.52 2.48
C ASP A 256 -27.53 1.84 1.74
N ARG A 257 -26.33 2.40 1.95
CA ARG A 257 -25.82 3.57 1.23
C ARG A 257 -25.03 3.22 -0.05
N GLY A 258 -24.95 1.94 -0.43
CA GLY A 258 -24.19 1.47 -1.58
C GLY A 258 -22.70 1.20 -1.30
N GLY A 259 -22.29 1.22 -0.03
CA GLY A 259 -20.95 0.83 0.40
C GLY A 259 -20.66 -0.65 0.16
N LEU A 260 -19.41 -1.04 0.39
CA LEU A 260 -18.91 -2.40 0.16
C LEU A 260 -18.26 -2.96 1.42
N ILE A 261 -18.50 -4.25 1.69
CA ILE A 261 -17.81 -5.03 2.72
C ILE A 261 -17.26 -6.28 2.04
N ASP A 262 -16.09 -6.14 1.43
CA ASP A 262 -15.43 -7.20 0.66
C ASP A 262 -13.93 -6.89 0.48
N CYS A 263 -13.20 -7.75 -0.20
CA CYS A 263 -11.88 -7.46 -0.75
C CYS A 263 -11.99 -6.72 -2.10
N PRO A 264 -11.02 -5.87 -2.49
CA PRO A 264 -11.01 -5.24 -3.81
C PRO A 264 -10.87 -6.29 -4.92
N HIS A 265 -11.73 -6.24 -5.94
CA HIS A 265 -11.56 -7.07 -7.12
C HIS A 265 -10.27 -6.70 -7.84
N LEU A 266 -9.51 -7.70 -8.29
CA LEU A 266 -8.36 -7.50 -9.17
C LEU A 266 -8.83 -7.35 -10.62
N ALA A 267 -8.02 -6.69 -11.45
CA ALA A 267 -8.21 -6.69 -12.88
C ALA A 267 -8.20 -8.14 -13.42
N PRO A 268 -9.02 -8.47 -14.44
CA PRO A 268 -9.26 -9.86 -14.85
C PRO A 268 -8.02 -10.64 -15.31
N ASP A 269 -6.98 -9.93 -15.74
CA ASP A 269 -5.71 -10.48 -16.22
C ASP A 269 -4.68 -10.70 -15.11
N LEU A 270 -4.94 -10.24 -13.89
CA LEU A 270 -4.10 -10.53 -12.73
C LEU A 270 -4.43 -11.90 -12.12
N PRO A 271 -3.44 -12.63 -11.57
CA PRO A 271 -3.71 -13.86 -10.86
C PRO A 271 -4.66 -13.63 -9.67
N PRO A 272 -5.58 -14.56 -9.39
CA PRO A 272 -6.49 -14.42 -8.27
C PRO A 272 -5.73 -14.44 -6.94
N TYR A 273 -6.37 -13.86 -5.92
CA TYR A 273 -5.83 -13.90 -4.57
C TYR A 273 -5.63 -15.33 -4.07
N ARG A 274 -4.56 -15.53 -3.31
CA ARG A 274 -4.36 -16.71 -2.48
C ARG A 274 -5.48 -16.77 -1.45
N VAL A 275 -6.32 -17.79 -1.56
CA VAL A 275 -7.29 -18.10 -0.51
C VAL A 275 -6.49 -18.56 0.70
N GLY A 276 -6.58 -17.85 1.82
CA GLY A 276 -5.98 -18.33 3.06
C GLY A 276 -6.71 -19.57 3.56
N GLU A 277 -5.98 -20.59 4.01
CA GLU A 277 -6.51 -21.51 5.02
C GLU A 277 -6.86 -20.67 6.26
N GLY A 278 -8.14 -20.38 6.47
CA GLY A 278 -8.64 -19.66 7.64
C GLY A 278 -9.11 -18.23 7.37
N ALA A 279 -10.22 -18.08 6.67
CA ALA A 279 -11.18 -17.04 7.03
C ALA A 279 -11.96 -17.56 8.25
N PRO A 280 -11.94 -16.91 9.43
CA PRO A 280 -12.89 -17.24 10.48
C PRO A 280 -14.29 -16.82 10.00
N GLU A 281 -15.24 -17.75 10.09
CA GLU A 281 -16.68 -17.44 10.13
C GLU A 281 -17.01 -16.38 11.20
#